data_AF-A0A2K8KYC2-F1
#
_entry.id   AF-A0A2K8KYC2-F1
#
_cell.length_a   1.000
_cell.length_b   1.000
_cell.length_c   1.000
_cell.angle_alpha   90.00
_cell.angle_beta   90.00
_cell.angle_gamma   90.00
#
_symmetry.space_group_name_H-M   'P 1'
#
loop_
_entity.id
_entity.type
_entity.pdbx_description
1 polymer ?
#
loop_
_entity_poly.entity_id
_entity_poly.type
_entity_poly.pdbx_seq_one_letter_code
_entity_poly.pdbx_strand_id
1 'polypeptide(L)'
;MAGDISKQMLKLNNQLDKIIDKQNELTEPDVQQALAIELITALKWDEAAKLCSEQGKEEAKRTRLAEDEALVREELETLRDELVGVSTGAVTESNTVSQADGPDSADGND
;
A
#
# COMPACT_ATOMS: atom_id res chain seq x y z
N MET A 1 10.30 -19.18 12.00
CA MET A 1 9.84 -17.95 12.70
C MET A 1 10.76 -16.77 12.44
N ALA A 2 11.89 -16.59 13.12
CA ALA A 2 12.74 -15.39 12.91
C ALA A 2 13.23 -15.21 11.45
N GLY A 3 13.66 -16.30 10.79
CA GLY A 3 14.07 -16.27 9.39
C GLY A 3 12.94 -16.02 8.38
N ASP A 4 11.68 -16.27 8.77
CA ASP A 4 10.51 -15.99 7.94
C ASP A 4 10.09 -14.51 8.06
N ILE A 5 10.18 -13.96 9.28
CA ILE A 5 9.99 -12.53 9.56
C ILE A 5 11.02 -11.69 8.79
N SER A 6 12.32 -12.07 8.81
CA SER A 6 13.35 -11.37 8.02
C SER A 6 13.06 -11.35 6.52
N LYS A 7 12.50 -12.43 5.96
CA LYS A 7 12.13 -12.48 4.54
C LYS A 7 10.93 -11.59 4.23
N GLN A 8 9.93 -11.56 5.12
CA GLN A 8 8.78 -10.68 4.98
C GLN A 8 9.18 -9.20 5.06
N MET A 9 10.04 -8.83 6.02
CA MET A 9 10.61 -7.48 6.11
C MET A 9 11.36 -7.07 4.83
N LEU A 10 12.20 -7.96 4.28
CA LEU A 10 12.91 -7.67 3.04
C LEU A 10 11.94 -7.46 1.87
N LYS A 11 10.87 -8.26 1.79
CA LYS A 11 9.84 -8.11 0.76
C LYS A 11 9.12 -6.77 0.88
N LEU A 12 8.73 -6.38 2.09
CA LEU A 12 8.06 -5.11 2.34
C LEU A 12 8.98 -3.90 2.07
N ASN A 13 10.26 -3.98 2.43
CA ASN A 13 11.23 -2.93 2.06
C ASN A 13 11.32 -2.76 0.54
N ASN A 14 11.43 -3.86 -0.22
CA ASN A 14 11.42 -3.78 -1.69
C ASN A 14 10.09 -3.23 -2.25
N GLN A 15 8.96 -3.40 -1.54
CA GLN A 15 7.68 -2.80 -1.92
C GLN A 15 7.67 -1.30 -1.61
N LEU A 16 8.20 -0.90 -0.46
CA LEU A 16 8.34 0.50 -0.06
C LEU A 16 9.23 1.27 -1.04
N ASP A 17 10.38 0.72 -1.42
CA ASP A 17 11.28 1.31 -2.41
C ASP A 17 10.56 1.58 -3.74
N LYS A 18 9.78 0.61 -4.22
CA LYS A 18 8.98 0.76 -5.45
C LYS A 18 7.87 1.82 -5.33
N ILE A 19 7.30 2.01 -4.14
CA ILE A 19 6.30 3.04 -3.91
C ILE A 19 6.97 4.41 -3.96
N ILE A 20 8.12 4.55 -3.30
CA ILE A 20 8.91 5.78 -3.30
C ILE A 20 9.36 6.14 -4.73
N ASP A 21 9.87 5.16 -5.49
CA ASP A 21 10.25 5.37 -6.89
C ASP A 21 9.07 5.91 -7.72
N LYS A 22 7.89 5.30 -7.58
CA LYS A 22 6.67 5.75 -8.28
C LYS A 22 6.19 7.13 -7.84
N GLN A 23 6.35 7.48 -6.56
CA GLN A 23 6.01 8.81 -6.06
C GLN A 23 6.95 9.86 -6.68
N ASN A 24 8.24 9.56 -6.79
CA ASN A 24 9.24 10.44 -7.40
C ASN A 24 9.04 10.61 -8.92
N GLU A 25 8.37 9.66 -9.59
CA GLU A 25 8.01 9.76 -11.00
C GLU A 25 6.80 10.68 -11.27
N LEU A 26 6.01 11.04 -10.26
CA LEU A 26 4.85 11.92 -10.44
C LEU A 26 5.29 13.36 -10.68
N THR A 27 4.57 14.07 -11.54
CA THR A 27 4.86 15.47 -11.79
C THR A 27 4.44 16.31 -10.59
N GLU A 28 5.28 17.28 -10.21
CA GLU A 28 4.97 18.18 -9.11
C GLU A 28 3.69 18.98 -9.38
N PRO A 29 2.75 19.07 -8.40
CA PRO A 29 1.48 19.78 -8.57
C PRO A 29 1.66 21.23 -9.01
N ASP A 30 2.66 21.92 -8.45
CA ASP A 30 2.94 23.32 -8.76
C ASP A 30 3.39 23.51 -10.21
N VAL A 31 4.14 22.55 -10.75
CA VAL A 31 4.58 22.56 -12.16
C VAL A 31 3.36 22.36 -13.08
N GLN A 32 2.48 21.41 -12.76
CA GLN A 32 1.26 21.17 -13.54
C GLN A 32 0.32 22.38 -13.50
N GLN A 33 0.16 23.01 -12.34
CA GLN A 33 -0.68 24.19 -12.17
C GLN A 33 -0.12 25.39 -12.95
N ALA A 34 1.19 25.63 -12.88
CA ALA A 34 1.83 26.72 -13.63
C ALA A 34 1.63 26.56 -15.14
N LEU A 35 1.82 25.35 -15.67
CA LEU A 35 1.58 25.02 -17.08
C LEU A 35 0.11 25.19 -17.48
N ALA A 36 -0.83 24.79 -16.62
CA ALA A 36 -2.26 24.98 -16.88
C ALA A 36 -2.63 26.47 -16.97
N ILE A 37 -2.10 27.30 -16.06
CA ILE A 37 -2.29 28.76 -16.06
C ILE A 37 -1.72 29.38 -17.34
N GLU A 38 -0.54 28.95 -17.78
CA GLU A 38 0.08 29.43 -19.02
C GLU A 38 -0.80 29.11 -20.24
N LEU A 39 -1.30 27.88 -20.35
CA LEU A 39 -2.20 27.46 -21.43
C LEU A 39 -3.52 28.24 -21.42
N ILE A 40 -4.11 28.45 -20.24
CA ILE A 40 -5.32 29.26 -20.05
C ILE A 40 -5.06 30.71 -20.50
N THR A 41 -3.94 31.29 -20.09
CA THR A 41 -3.55 32.66 -20.46
C THR A 41 -3.34 32.78 -21.97
N ALA A 42 -2.83 31.71 -22.61
CA ALA A 42 -2.70 31.60 -24.06
C ALA A 42 -4.01 31.25 -24.80
N LEU A 43 -5.15 31.19 -24.11
CA LEU A 43 -6.47 30.82 -24.63
C LEU A 43 -6.53 29.41 -25.25
N LYS A 44 -5.63 28.52 -24.84
CA LYS A 44 -5.53 27.12 -25.29
C LYS A 44 -6.37 26.20 -24.40
N TRP A 45 -7.68 26.43 -24.39
CA TRP A 45 -8.61 25.80 -23.47
C TRP A 45 -8.63 24.27 -23.54
N ASP A 46 -8.54 23.69 -24.75
CA ASP A 46 -8.53 22.23 -24.92
C ASP A 46 -7.26 21.58 -24.36
N GLU A 47 -6.11 22.24 -24.52
CA GLU A 47 -4.83 21.76 -23.97
C GLU A 47 -4.83 21.90 -22.44
N ALA A 48 -5.32 23.02 -21.91
CA ALA A 48 -5.47 23.22 -20.47
C ALA A 48 -6.43 22.20 -19.84
N ALA A 49 -7.57 21.92 -20.48
CA ALA A 49 -8.53 20.94 -19.98
C ALA A 49 -7.94 19.51 -19.93
N LYS A 50 -7.15 19.12 -20.94
CA LYS A 50 -6.42 17.85 -20.93
C LYS A 50 -5.43 17.78 -19.78
N LEU A 51 -4.63 18.84 -19.60
CA LEU A 51 -3.64 18.90 -18.52
C LEU A 51 -4.31 18.83 -17.13
N CYS A 52 -5.42 19.54 -16.91
CA CYS A 52 -6.18 19.45 -15.66
C CYS A 52 -6.74 18.03 -15.42
N SER A 53 -7.16 17.33 -16.48
CA SER A 53 -7.60 15.93 -16.36
C SER A 53 -6.44 14.99 -16.00
N GLU A 54 -5.25 15.22 -16.56
CA GLU A 54 -4.03 14.48 -16.22
C GLU A 54 -3.58 14.76 -14.79
N GLN A 55 -3.61 16.02 -14.35
CA GLN A 55 -3.36 16.43 -12.97
C GLN A 55 -4.27 15.69 -11.99
N GLY A 56 -5.58 15.61 -12.26
CA GLY A 56 -6.50 14.86 -11.41
C GLY A 56 -6.19 13.36 -11.34
N LYS A 57 -5.69 12.76 -12.43
CA LYS A 57 -5.26 11.35 -12.43
C LYS A 57 -3.97 11.16 -11.62
N GLU A 58 -3.03 12.09 -11.73
CA GLU A 58 -1.79 12.04 -10.94
C GLU A 58 -2.03 12.31 -9.46
N GLU A 59 -2.96 13.20 -9.11
CA GLU A 59 -3.38 13.42 -7.73
C GLU A 59 -4.01 12.15 -7.13
N ALA A 60 -4.92 11.50 -7.85
CA ALA A 60 -5.49 10.23 -7.41
C ALA A 60 -4.41 9.13 -7.23
N LYS A 61 -3.41 9.07 -8.11
CA LYS A 61 -2.26 8.16 -7.96
C LYS A 61 -1.42 8.52 -6.73
N ARG A 62 -1.16 9.81 -6.49
CA ARG A 62 -0.40 10.31 -5.35
C ARG A 62 -1.05 9.89 -4.03
N THR A 63 -2.36 10.10 -3.91
CA THR A 63 -3.13 9.69 -2.73
C THR A 63 -3.02 8.18 -2.50
N ARG A 64 -3.24 7.38 -3.54
CA ARG A 64 -3.13 5.92 -3.43
C ARG A 64 -1.73 5.46 -3.03
N LEU A 65 -0.69 6.04 -3.62
CA LEU A 65 0.69 5.68 -3.26
C LEU A 65 1.02 6.07 -1.81
N ALA A 66 0.49 7.19 -1.31
CA ALA A 66 0.66 7.59 0.09
C ALA A 66 -0.08 6.63 1.05
N GLU A 67 -1.27 6.15 0.69
CA GLU A 67 -1.99 5.12 1.45
C GLU A 67 -1.21 3.78 1.45
N ASP A 68 -0.76 3.33 0.29
CA ASP A 68 0.05 2.11 0.14
C ASP A 68 1.36 2.22 0.97
N GLU A 69 2.00 3.39 0.97
CA GLU A 69 3.20 3.65 1.77
C GLU A 69 2.93 3.54 3.27
N ALA A 70 1.84 4.14 3.74
CA ALA A 70 1.46 4.11 5.15
C ALA A 70 1.22 2.67 5.61
N LEU A 71 0.49 1.88 4.82
CA LEU A 71 0.22 0.46 5.10
C LEU A 71 1.51 -0.36 5.17
N VAL A 72 2.41 -0.21 4.20
CA VAL A 72 3.68 -0.95 4.20
C VAL A 72 4.56 -0.58 5.40
N ARG A 73 4.57 0.70 5.80
CA ARG A 73 5.30 1.15 7.00
C ARG A 73 4.70 0.58 8.28
N GLU A 74 3.38 0.51 8.39
CA GLU A 74 2.68 -0.10 9.54
C GLU A 74 2.96 -1.61 9.63
N GLU A 75 2.93 -2.33 8.51
CA GLU A 75 3.28 -3.75 8.46
C GLU A 75 4.75 -4.00 8.83
N LEU A 76 5.67 -3.14 8.40
CA LEU A 76 7.08 -3.21 8.78
C LEU A 76 7.30 -2.99 10.28
N GLU A 77 6.59 -2.04 10.88
CA GLU A 77 6.68 -1.79 12.33
C GLU A 77 6.10 -2.97 13.12
N THR A 78 4.98 -3.54 12.68
CA THR A 78 4.39 -4.75 13.27
C THR A 78 5.37 -5.92 13.24
N LEU A 79 5.99 -6.20 12.08
CA LEU A 79 7.01 -7.25 11.98
C LEU A 79 8.24 -6.97 12.85
N ARG A 80 8.56 -5.69 13.09
CA ARG A 80 9.68 -5.30 13.95
C ARG A 80 9.38 -5.63 15.40
N ASP A 81 8.16 -5.33 15.85
CA ASP A 81 7.69 -5.68 17.19
C ASP A 81 7.62 -7.20 17.39
N GLU A 82 7.12 -7.94 16.40
CA GLU A 82 7.13 -9.41 16.41
C GLU A 82 8.56 -9.97 16.48
N LEU A 83 9.50 -9.42 15.70
CA LEU A 83 10.90 -9.85 15.73
C LEU A 83 11.53 -9.59 17.10
N VAL A 84 11.24 -8.43 17.71
CA VAL A 84 11.69 -8.11 19.08
C VAL A 84 11.11 -9.09 20.07
N GLY A 85 9.80 -9.36 20.03
CA GLY A 85 9.12 -10.32 20.92
C GLY A 85 9.70 -11.74 20.82
N VAL A 86 9.96 -12.21 19.59
CA VAL A 86 10.65 -13.49 19.34
C VAL A 86 12.07 -13.47 19.91
N SER A 87 12.80 -12.36 19.79
CA SER A 87 14.19 -12.24 20.27
C SER A 87 14.30 -12.16 21.81
N THR A 88 13.28 -11.63 22.49
CA THR A 88 13.23 -11.54 23.96
C THR A 88 12.56 -12.75 24.62
N GLY A 89 12.12 -13.75 23.85
CA GLY A 89 11.45 -14.95 24.35
C GLY A 89 9.99 -14.74 24.76
N ALA A 90 9.40 -13.60 24.41
CA ALA A 90 7.98 -13.32 24.59
C ALA A 90 7.21 -13.87 23.38
N VAL A 91 7.02 -15.18 23.34
CA VAL A 91 6.11 -15.79 22.37
C VAL A 91 4.69 -15.59 22.89
N THR A 92 3.99 -14.56 22.42
CA THR A 92 2.53 -14.60 22.43
C THR A 92 2.11 -15.62 21.38
N GLU A 93 1.70 -16.79 21.86
CA GLU A 93 0.88 -17.72 21.08
C GLU A 93 -0.31 -16.94 20.53
N SER A 94 -0.31 -16.67 19.21
CA SER A 94 -1.54 -16.31 18.53
C SER A 94 -2.42 -17.54 18.56
N ASN A 95 -3.40 -17.45 19.46
CA ASN A 95 -4.35 -18.46 19.84
C ASN A 95 -5.03 -19.09 18.61
N THR A 96 -5.14 -20.41 18.68
CA THR A 96 -5.87 -21.31 17.80
C THR A 96 -7.22 -20.76 17.29
N VAL A 97 -7.44 -20.81 15.97
CA VAL A 97 -8.75 -21.18 15.40
C VAL A 97 -8.56 -22.48 14.64
N SER A 98 -8.43 -23.57 15.40
CA SER A 98 -8.93 -24.87 14.99
C SER A 98 -10.22 -25.07 15.76
N GLN A 99 -11.37 -24.99 15.08
CA GLN A 99 -12.55 -25.84 15.29
C GLN A 99 -13.76 -25.20 14.58
N ALA A 100 -14.02 -25.68 13.37
CA ALA A 100 -15.38 -25.95 12.92
C ALA A 100 -15.29 -27.27 12.14
N ASP A 101 -15.17 -28.35 12.89
CA ASP A 101 -15.54 -29.69 12.45
C ASP A 101 -16.91 -29.62 11.77
N GLY A 102 -16.99 -30.17 10.56
CA GLY A 102 -18.21 -30.21 9.77
C GLY A 102 -19.29 -31.09 10.41
N PRO A 103 -20.56 -30.90 10.03
CA PRO A 103 -21.54 -31.95 10.19
C PRO A 103 -21.42 -32.91 9.00
N ASP A 104 -20.67 -33.99 9.21
CA ASP A 104 -20.95 -35.26 8.57
C ASP A 104 -22.30 -35.76 9.11
N SER A 105 -23.29 -35.86 8.23
CA SER A 105 -24.54 -36.56 8.51
C SER A 105 -25.05 -37.11 7.19
N ALA A 106 -24.43 -38.21 6.78
CA ALA A 106 -25.09 -39.20 5.95
C ALA A 106 -25.89 -40.17 6.82
N ASP A 107 -26.97 -40.67 6.22
CA ASP A 107 -27.73 -41.89 6.52
C ASP A 107 -29.02 -41.79 7.34
N GLY A 108 -30.07 -42.41 6.78
CA GLY A 108 -31.38 -42.56 7.40
C GLY A 108 -32.54 -42.68 6.42
N ASN A 109 -32.63 -43.83 5.73
CA ASN A 109 -33.86 -44.37 5.11
C ASN A 109 -35.12 -44.17 5.97
N ASP A 110 -36.22 -43.74 5.37
CA ASP A 110 -37.45 -44.53 5.13
C ASP A 110 -38.39 -43.75 4.18
#